data_AF-A0A810N9R8-F1
#
_entry.id   AF-A0A810N9R8-F1
#
_cell.length_a   1.000
_cell.length_b   1.000
_cell.length_c   1.000
_cell.angle_alpha   90.00
_cell.angle_beta   90.00
_cell.angle_gamma   90.00
#
_symmetry.space_group_name_H-M   'P 1'
#
loop_
_entity.id
_entity.type
_entity.pdbx_description
1 polymer ?
#
loop_
_entity_poly.entity_id
_entity_poly.type
_entity_poly.pdbx_seq_one_letter_code
_entity_poly.pdbx_strand_id
1 'polypeptide(L)'
;MAQVRSTIGSIQSGLSGLGKTFGQAATACAAVPRQASSEETISVLGSVQGELATARDTVTATAGQVGEAQRLVAMVLRGGDPGPLLSALGGIREVLGQLGQRVATAGEQVTAAIAEARRLGAAGN
;
A
#
# COMPACT_ATOMS: atom_id res chain seq x y z
N MET A 1 -7.90 -22.05 -16.54
CA MET A 1 -7.57 -22.35 -15.13
C MET A 1 -6.13 -22.00 -14.74
N ALA A 2 -5.10 -22.38 -15.51
CA ALA A 2 -3.70 -22.03 -15.20
C ALA A 2 -3.47 -20.50 -15.09
N GLN A 3 -4.04 -19.73 -16.01
CA GLN A 3 -3.96 -18.26 -16.01
C GLN A 3 -4.64 -17.63 -14.78
N VAL A 4 -5.86 -18.09 -14.41
CA VAL A 4 -6.56 -17.66 -13.18
C VAL A 4 -5.71 -17.94 -11.95
N ARG A 5 -5.10 -19.14 -11.86
CA ARG A 5 -4.24 -19.53 -10.73
C ARG A 5 -2.98 -18.65 -10.65
N SER A 6 -2.37 -18.34 -11.80
CA SER A 6 -1.23 -17.43 -11.87
C SER A 6 -1.59 -16.02 -11.38
N THR A 7 -2.72 -15.46 -11.84
CA THR A 7 -3.18 -14.14 -11.39
C THR A 7 -3.48 -14.12 -9.89
N ILE A 8 -4.11 -15.16 -9.34
CA ILE A 8 -4.32 -15.29 -7.89
C ILE A 8 -2.99 -15.34 -7.14
N GLY A 9 -2.00 -16.07 -7.66
CA GLY A 9 -0.64 -16.09 -7.08
C GLY A 9 0.02 -14.71 -7.07
N SER A 10 -0.13 -13.93 -8.14
CA SER A 10 0.35 -12.55 -8.18
C SER A 10 -0.34 -11.65 -7.16
N ILE A 11 -1.66 -11.79 -6.99
CA ILE A 11 -2.43 -11.06 -5.98
C ILE A 11 -1.93 -11.40 -4.56
N GLN A 12 -1.73 -12.69 -4.26
CA GLN A 12 -1.20 -13.13 -2.96
C GLN A 12 0.20 -12.58 -2.70
N SER A 13 1.07 -12.58 -3.71
CA SER A 13 2.41 -12.00 -3.61
C SER A 13 2.36 -10.49 -3.34
N GLY A 14 1.50 -9.75 -4.06
CA GLY A 14 1.29 -8.31 -3.85
C GLY A 14 0.79 -8.00 -2.44
N LEU A 15 -0.20 -8.74 -1.96
CA LEU A 15 -0.72 -8.59 -0.58
C LEU A 15 0.34 -8.89 0.48
N SER A 16 1.16 -9.93 0.29
CA SER A 16 2.27 -10.23 1.20
C SER A 16 3.34 -9.14 1.19
N GLY A 17 3.66 -8.59 0.00
CA GLY A 17 4.57 -7.47 -0.16
C GLY A 17 4.10 -6.22 0.59
N LEU A 18 2.81 -5.88 0.47
CA LEU A 18 2.19 -4.77 1.20
C LEU A 18 2.36 -4.91 2.72
N GLY A 19 2.12 -6.10 3.28
CA GLY A 19 2.32 -6.35 4.70
C GLY A 19 3.75 -6.07 5.16
N LYS A 20 4.75 -6.41 4.34
CA LYS A 20 6.16 -6.11 4.63
C LYS A 20 6.46 -4.62 4.58
N THR A 21 6.01 -3.92 3.54
CA THR A 21 6.23 -2.47 3.38
C THR A 21 5.59 -1.67 4.52
N PHE A 22 4.39 -2.04 4.98
CA PHE A 22 3.81 -1.38 6.15
C PHE A 22 4.55 -1.66 7.45
N GLY A 23 5.05 -2.88 7.64
CA GLY A 23 5.88 -3.20 8.80
C GLY A 23 7.18 -2.41 8.82
N GLN A 24 7.81 -2.22 7.65
CA GLN A 24 8.99 -1.38 7.48
C GLN A 24 8.68 0.09 7.82
N ALA A 25 7.59 0.64 7.26
CA ALA A 25 7.22 2.03 7.49
C ALA A 25 6.89 2.30 8.96
N ALA A 26 6.18 1.38 9.62
CA ALA A 26 5.89 1.47 11.04
C ALA A 26 7.16 1.41 11.90
N THR A 27 8.12 0.55 11.53
CA THR A 27 9.42 0.45 12.22
C THR A 27 10.25 1.71 12.05
N ALA A 28 10.29 2.26 10.83
CA ALA A 28 11.00 3.50 10.53
C ALA A 28 10.41 4.70 11.29
N CYS A 29 9.07 4.81 11.36
CA CYS A 29 8.40 5.81 12.20
C CYS A 29 8.73 5.64 13.70
N ALA A 30 8.74 4.40 14.21
CA ALA A 30 9.07 4.13 15.60
C ALA A 30 10.55 4.39 15.94
N ALA A 31 11.42 4.36 14.94
CA ALA A 31 12.86 4.61 15.09
C ALA A 31 13.21 6.09 15.24
N VAL A 32 12.29 7.03 14.93
CA VAL A 32 12.53 8.48 15.09
C VAL A 32 12.84 8.79 16.55
N PRO A 33 14.07 9.22 16.89
CA PRO A 33 14.41 9.54 18.27
C PRO A 33 13.58 10.72 18.79
N ARG A 34 13.16 10.68 20.07
CA ARG A 34 12.38 11.78 20.70
C ARG A 34 13.13 13.12 20.77
N GLN A 35 14.43 13.12 20.53
CA GLN A 35 15.32 14.28 20.52
C GLN A 35 16.10 14.38 19.20
N ALA A 36 15.57 13.80 18.13
CA ALA A 36 16.19 13.87 16.80
C ALA A 36 16.33 15.33 16.35
N SER A 37 17.42 15.64 15.66
CA SER A 37 17.54 16.94 15.01
C SER A 37 16.47 17.09 13.92
N SER A 38 16.21 18.33 13.50
CA SER A 38 15.28 18.62 12.40
C SER A 38 15.69 17.88 11.12
N GLU A 39 16.99 17.80 10.83
CA GLU A 39 17.53 17.09 9.65
C GLU A 39 17.36 15.58 9.76
N GLU A 40 17.63 15.00 10.93
CA GLU A 40 17.45 13.57 11.18
C GLU A 40 15.97 13.17 11.04
N THR A 41 15.07 14.00 11.58
CA THR A 41 13.61 13.83 11.44
C THR A 41 13.18 13.89 9.97
N ILE A 42 13.67 14.87 9.21
CA ILE A 42 13.36 15.00 7.77
C ILE A 42 13.87 13.78 6.99
N SER A 43 15.07 13.28 7.31
CA SER A 43 15.67 12.11 6.65
C SER A 43 14.86 10.83 6.89
N VAL A 44 14.51 10.55 8.15
CA VAL A 44 13.73 9.36 8.51
C VAL A 44 12.32 9.43 7.90
N LEU A 45 11.64 10.58 8.02
CA LEU A 45 10.31 10.76 7.44
C LEU A 45 10.34 10.72 5.90
N GLY A 46 11.43 11.17 5.27
CA GLY A 46 11.63 11.03 3.82
C GLY A 46 11.68 9.57 3.38
N SER A 47 12.36 8.71 4.15
CA SER A 47 12.36 7.25 3.89
C SER A 47 10.95 6.65 4.03
N VAL A 48 10.22 7.03 5.08
CA VAL A 48 8.81 6.61 5.27
C VAL A 48 7.93 7.06 4.11
N GLN A 49 8.13 8.27 3.59
CA GLN A 49 7.39 8.77 2.43
C GLN A 49 7.62 7.91 1.17
N GLY A 50 8.87 7.49 0.94
CA GLY A 50 9.21 6.59 -0.18
C GLY A 50 8.59 5.19 -0.05
N GLU A 51 8.55 4.65 1.16
CA GLU A 51 7.90 3.36 1.44
C GLU A 51 6.38 3.45 1.25
N LEU A 52 5.74 4.54 1.70
CA LEU A 52 4.31 4.78 1.47
C LEU A 52 3.98 4.94 -0.02
N ALA A 53 4.85 5.59 -0.80
CA ALA A 53 4.68 5.67 -2.25
C ALA A 53 4.76 4.28 -2.91
N THR A 54 5.73 3.46 -2.51
CA THR A 54 5.87 2.06 -2.98
C THR A 54 4.65 1.22 -2.60
N ALA A 55 4.12 1.39 -1.38
CA ALA A 55 2.91 0.73 -0.93
C ALA A 55 1.71 1.12 -1.79
N ARG A 56 1.53 2.42 -2.09
CA ARG A 56 0.44 2.92 -2.94
C ARG A 56 0.48 2.31 -4.34
N ASP A 57 1.66 2.27 -4.93
CA ASP A 57 1.85 1.74 -6.28
C ASP A 57 1.57 0.21 -6.29
N THR A 58 1.99 -0.49 -5.25
CA THR A 58 1.69 -1.93 -5.06
C THR A 58 0.20 -2.18 -4.86
N VAL A 59 -0.51 -1.36 -4.07
CA VAL A 59 -1.98 -1.44 -3.92
C VAL A 59 -2.66 -1.29 -5.28
N THR A 60 -2.24 -0.28 -6.06
CA THR A 60 -2.82 -0.01 -7.39
C THR A 60 -2.60 -1.17 -8.35
N ALA A 61 -1.36 -1.70 -8.40
CA ALA A 61 -1.03 -2.85 -9.23
C ALA A 61 -1.84 -4.10 -8.83
N THR A 62 -1.92 -4.38 -7.53
CA THR A 62 -2.68 -5.53 -6.99
C THR A 62 -4.17 -5.40 -7.29
N ALA A 63 -4.75 -4.20 -7.16
CA ALA A 63 -6.15 -3.96 -7.50
C ALA A 63 -6.42 -4.17 -9.01
N GLY A 64 -5.47 -3.78 -9.87
CA GLY A 64 -5.52 -4.08 -11.30
C GLY A 64 -5.54 -5.58 -11.59
N GLN A 65 -4.70 -6.36 -10.90
CA GLN A 65 -4.66 -7.82 -11.01
C GLN A 65 -5.96 -8.48 -10.55
N VAL A 66 -6.58 -7.97 -9.47
CA VAL A 66 -7.91 -8.44 -9.02
C VAL A 66 -8.97 -8.19 -10.09
N GLY A 67 -8.96 -7.01 -10.72
CA GLY A 67 -9.88 -6.70 -11.82
C GLY A 67 -9.68 -7.61 -13.04
N GLU A 68 -8.44 -7.97 -13.34
CA GLU A 68 -8.12 -8.93 -14.40
C GLU A 68 -8.59 -10.35 -14.04
N ALA A 69 -8.37 -10.79 -12.80
CA ALA A 69 -8.85 -12.07 -12.30
C ALA A 69 -10.38 -12.18 -12.42
N GLN A 70 -11.12 -11.12 -12.08
CA GLN A 70 -12.58 -11.08 -12.22
C GLN A 70 -13.01 -11.29 -13.68
N ARG A 71 -12.36 -10.59 -14.63
CA ARG A 71 -12.65 -10.75 -16.07
C ARG A 71 -12.35 -12.16 -16.55
N LEU A 72 -11.21 -12.72 -16.19
CA LEU A 72 -10.82 -14.09 -16.55
C LEU A 72 -11.77 -15.13 -15.98
N VAL A 73 -12.17 -14.99 -14.71
CA VAL A 73 -13.12 -15.88 -14.05
C VAL A 73 -14.48 -15.85 -14.73
N ALA A 74 -14.99 -14.65 -15.06
CA ALA A 74 -16.26 -14.48 -15.77
C ALA A 74 -16.23 -15.10 -17.18
N MET A 75 -15.09 -15.01 -17.89
CA MET A 75 -14.93 -15.60 -19.22
C MET A 75 -14.80 -17.13 -19.19
N VAL A 76 -14.06 -17.67 -18.22
CA VAL A 76 -13.75 -19.11 -18.15
C VAL A 76 -14.92 -19.93 -17.61
N LEU A 77 -15.76 -19.37 -16.75
CA LEU A 77 -16.85 -20.09 -16.08
C LEU A 77 -18.22 -19.90 -16.75
N ARG A 78 -18.27 -19.82 -18.10
CA ARG A 78 -19.53 -19.73 -18.88
C ARG A 78 -20.53 -20.90 -18.71
N GLY A 79 -20.24 -21.89 -17.86
CA GLY A 79 -21.13 -23.02 -17.55
C GLY A 79 -21.08 -23.51 -16.10
N GLY A 80 -20.46 -22.77 -15.18
CA GLY A 80 -20.46 -23.06 -13.74
C GLY A 80 -21.00 -21.88 -12.93
N ASP A 81 -21.01 -21.96 -11.60
CA ASP A 81 -21.36 -20.83 -10.72
C ASP A 81 -20.08 -20.06 -10.30
N PRO A 82 -19.70 -18.96 -10.98
CA PRO A 82 -18.58 -18.12 -10.59
C PRO A 82 -18.87 -17.21 -9.39
N GLY A 83 -20.12 -17.17 -8.89
CA GLY A 83 -20.59 -16.20 -7.90
C GLY A 83 -19.72 -16.09 -6.66
N PRO A 84 -19.40 -17.20 -5.96
CA PRO A 84 -18.56 -17.16 -4.76
C PRO A 84 -17.16 -16.59 -5.00
N LEU A 85 -16.52 -16.96 -6.12
CA LEU A 85 -15.17 -16.50 -6.45
C LEU A 85 -15.16 -15.02 -6.84
N LEU A 86 -16.13 -14.57 -7.63
CA LEU A 86 -16.28 -13.16 -7.98
C LEU A 86 -16.55 -12.30 -6.75
N SER A 87 -17.36 -12.79 -5.81
CA SER A 87 -17.65 -12.11 -4.55
C SER A 87 -16.41 -12.00 -3.67
N ALA A 88 -15.60 -13.07 -3.57
CA ALA A 88 -14.33 -13.05 -2.84
C ALA A 88 -13.33 -12.04 -3.45
N LEU A 89 -13.19 -12.02 -4.78
CA LEU A 89 -12.38 -11.02 -5.48
C LEU A 89 -12.91 -9.60 -5.27
N GLY A 90 -14.24 -9.43 -5.19
CA GLY A 90 -14.89 -8.18 -4.82
C GLY A 90 -14.48 -7.68 -3.44
N GLY A 91 -14.51 -8.56 -2.43
CA GLY A 91 -14.06 -8.23 -1.07
C GLY A 91 -12.57 -7.84 -1.02
N ILE A 92 -11.70 -8.55 -1.75
CA ILE A 92 -10.28 -8.18 -1.86
C ILE A 92 -10.12 -6.78 -2.46
N ARG A 93 -10.89 -6.46 -3.52
CA ARG A 93 -10.85 -5.15 -4.16
C ARG A 93 -11.29 -4.03 -3.22
N GLU A 94 -12.32 -4.26 -2.40
CA GLU A 94 -12.78 -3.30 -1.40
C GLU A 94 -11.70 -3.03 -0.34
N VAL A 95 -11.10 -4.10 0.21
CA VAL A 95 -9.99 -3.99 1.17
C VAL A 95 -8.80 -3.24 0.57
N LEU A 96 -8.43 -3.53 -0.68
CA LEU A 96 -7.37 -2.79 -1.38
C LEU A 96 -7.72 -1.31 -1.57
N GLY A 97 -8.99 -0.98 -1.82
CA GLY A 97 -9.47 0.40 -1.88
C GLY A 97 -9.31 1.13 -0.54
N GLN A 98 -9.76 0.50 0.55
CA GLN A 98 -9.59 1.04 1.91
C GLN A 98 -8.11 1.21 2.27
N LEU A 99 -7.26 0.26 1.87
CA LEU A 99 -5.83 0.31 2.10
C LEU A 99 -5.16 1.44 1.32
N GLY A 100 -5.54 1.64 0.06
CA GLY A 100 -5.09 2.77 -0.75
C GLY A 100 -5.41 4.12 -0.10
N GLN A 101 -6.62 4.26 0.45
CA GLN A 101 -7.01 5.49 1.17
C GLN A 101 -6.16 5.72 2.43
N ARG A 102 -5.86 4.66 3.19
CA ARG A 102 -5.02 4.75 4.40
C ARG A 102 -3.59 5.14 4.04
N VAL A 103 -3.03 4.57 2.98
CA VAL A 103 -1.69 4.93 2.47
C VAL A 103 -1.62 6.40 2.07
N ALA A 104 -2.64 6.88 1.33
CA ALA A 104 -2.72 8.28 0.93
C ALA A 104 -2.75 9.23 2.14
N THR A 105 -3.62 8.92 3.11
CA THR A 105 -3.75 9.70 4.35
C THR A 105 -2.44 9.73 5.14
N ALA A 106 -1.76 8.59 5.28
CA ALA A 106 -0.46 8.52 5.94
C ALA A 106 0.61 9.34 5.19
N GLY A 107 0.61 9.30 3.85
CA GLY A 107 1.52 10.09 3.04
C GLY A 107 1.34 11.60 3.22
N GLU A 108 0.10 12.06 3.33
CA GLU A 108 -0.22 13.46 3.62
C GLU A 108 0.28 13.87 5.02
N GLN A 109 0.05 13.02 6.02
CA GLN A 109 0.53 13.26 7.40
C GLN A 109 2.06 13.34 7.48
N VAL A 110 2.77 12.42 6.81
CA VAL A 110 4.24 12.44 6.74
C VAL A 110 4.73 13.69 6.02
N THR A 111 4.07 14.09 4.93
CA THR A 111 4.41 15.32 4.19
C THR A 111 4.24 16.56 5.08
N ALA A 112 3.14 16.64 5.84
CA ALA A 112 2.92 17.71 6.80
C ALA A 112 3.98 17.73 7.90
N ALA A 113 4.35 16.57 8.44
CA ALA A 113 5.40 16.45 9.46
C ALA A 113 6.78 16.89 8.94
N ILE A 114 7.15 16.54 7.71
CA ILE A 114 8.39 17.02 7.06
C ILE A 114 8.36 18.55 6.91
N ALA A 115 7.22 19.11 6.48
CA ALA A 115 7.08 20.56 6.34
C ALA A 115 7.22 21.29 7.68
N GLU A 116 6.66 20.71 8.76
CA GLU A 116 6.80 21.25 10.11
C GLU A 116 8.25 21.17 10.61
N ALA A 117 8.91 20.02 10.46
CA ALA A 117 10.31 19.85 10.84
C ALA A 117 11.23 20.84 10.12
N ARG A 118 10.98 21.12 8.84
CA ARG A 118 11.69 22.16 8.08
C ARG A 118 11.46 23.55 8.64
N ARG A 119 10.22 23.89 8.99
CA ARG A 119 9.88 25.21 9.56
C ARG A 119 10.57 25.42 10.90
N LEU A 120 10.54 24.41 11.78
CA LEU A 120 11.20 24.47 13.08
C LEU A 120 12.72 24.54 12.95
N GLY A 121 13.32 23.79 12.02
CA GLY A 121 14.75 23.90 11.71
C GLY A 121 15.17 25.26 11.17
N ALA A 122 14.32 25.91 10.37
CA ALA A 122 14.57 27.26 9.85
C ALA A 122 14.39 28.36 10.92
N ALA A 123 13.61 28.11 11.97
CA ALA A 123 13.38 29.04 13.07
C ALA A 123 14.40 28.90 14.22
N GLY A 124 15.26 27.88 14.18
CA GLY A 124 16.11 27.44 15.29
C GLY A 124 17.61 27.41 15.00
N ASN A 125 18.11 28.31 14.13
CA ASN A 125 19.54 28.63 14.00
C ASN A 125 19.75 30.14 14.06
#